data_AF-S9RVG4-F1
#
_entry.id   AF-S9RVG4-F1
#
_cell.length_a   1.000
_cell.length_b   1.000
_cell.length_c   1.000
_cell.angle_alpha   90.00
_cell.angle_beta   90.00
_cell.angle_gamma   90.00
#
_symmetry.space_group_name_H-M   'P 1'
#
loop_
_entity.id
_entity.type
_entity.pdbx_description
1 polymer ?
#
loop_
_entity_poly.entity_id
_entity_poly.type
_entity_poly.pdbx_seq_one_letter_code
_entity_poly.pdbx_strand_id
1 'polypeptide(L)'
;MNSVGTDNVPALVAARNYYGADMAAFSIPASEHSTATAGGRDGELEFMRAYLAAYPTGAISAVADSYDLWHFLNVILGKELRKEILERDGVLVVRPDSGDPVEIVPEVIEALMVKFGFDYTETGYKILNPKVRVIQGDGVDQASILKIMDAMMDRGLAIGNVVFGMGGGLHHSLRRRTDVL
;
A
#
# COMPACT_ATOMS: atom_id res chain seq x y z
N MET A 1 10.63 14.88 12.66
CA MET A 1 9.94 14.21 11.53
C MET A 1 8.95 13.23 12.12
N ASN A 2 7.70 13.23 11.65
CA ASN A 2 6.62 12.39 12.20
C ASN A 2 6.45 11.06 11.42
N SER A 3 7.14 10.91 10.29
CA SER A 3 7.18 9.72 9.44
C SER A 3 8.55 9.62 8.76
N VAL A 4 8.91 8.41 8.30
CA VAL A 4 10.20 8.11 7.64
C VAL A 4 10.05 7.54 6.23
N GLY A 5 8.84 7.53 5.66
CA GLY A 5 8.56 7.09 4.29
C GLY A 5 8.26 8.27 3.36
N THR A 6 8.96 8.38 2.22
CA THR A 6 8.67 9.41 1.20
C THR A 6 9.14 9.00 -0.19
N ASP A 7 8.30 9.25 -1.20
CA ASP A 7 8.69 9.18 -2.63
C ASP A 7 9.07 10.57 -3.18
N ASN A 8 9.00 11.62 -2.36
CA ASN A 8 9.32 12.99 -2.74
C ASN A 8 10.84 13.22 -2.65
N VAL A 9 11.55 12.82 -3.70
CA VAL A 9 13.01 12.98 -3.81
C VAL A 9 13.48 14.44 -3.57
N PRO A 10 12.80 15.49 -4.07
CA PRO A 10 13.13 16.88 -3.74
C PRO A 10 13.13 17.19 -2.23
N ALA A 11 12.20 16.61 -1.45
CA ALA A 11 12.15 16.82 -0.01
C ALA A 11 13.38 16.23 0.71
N LEU A 12 13.90 15.08 0.24
CA LEU A 12 15.15 14.49 0.75
C LEU A 12 16.35 15.41 0.48
N VAL A 13 16.43 15.97 -0.72
CA VAL A 13 17.51 16.91 -1.10
C VAL A 13 17.47 18.17 -0.24
N ALA A 14 16.27 18.72 0.01
CA ALA A 14 16.10 19.89 0.87
C ALA A 14 16.48 19.59 2.33
N ALA A 15 16.06 18.43 2.87
CA ALA A 15 16.40 18.01 4.22
C ALA A 15 17.91 17.82 4.41
N ARG A 16 18.61 17.26 3.41
CA ARG A 16 20.07 17.13 3.44
C ARG A 16 20.76 18.49 3.39
N ASN A 17 20.41 19.31 2.40
CA ASN A 17 21.15 20.54 2.09
C ASN A 17 20.90 21.67 3.11
N TYR A 18 19.71 21.75 3.71
CA TYR A 18 19.35 22.85 4.61
C TYR A 18 19.25 22.44 6.09
N TYR A 19 19.14 21.15 6.38
CA TYR A 19 18.94 20.66 7.75
C TYR A 19 19.95 19.57 8.17
N GLY A 20 20.92 19.21 7.32
CA GLY A 20 22.01 18.29 7.68
C GLY A 20 21.59 16.84 7.89
N ALA A 21 20.45 16.41 7.34
CA ALA A 21 20.01 15.03 7.43
C ALA A 21 20.73 14.15 6.38
N ASP A 22 21.50 13.14 6.82
CA ASP A 22 22.20 12.22 5.90
C ASP A 22 21.24 11.43 5.00
N MET A 23 20.20 10.82 5.59
CA MET A 23 19.06 10.25 4.88
C MET A 23 17.78 10.47 5.68
N ALA A 24 16.90 11.34 5.18
CA ALA A 24 15.72 11.78 5.92
C ALA A 24 14.51 10.84 5.82
N ALA A 25 14.45 9.97 4.80
CA ALA A 25 13.35 9.03 4.60
C ALA A 25 13.72 7.93 3.58
N PHE A 26 12.91 6.86 3.56
CA PHE A 26 13.06 5.67 2.73
C PHE A 26 11.85 5.49 1.81
N SER A 27 12.04 4.73 0.73
CA SER A 27 10.99 4.30 -0.20
C SER A 27 11.16 2.81 -0.52
N ILE A 28 10.11 2.19 -1.08
CA ILE A 28 10.12 0.82 -1.59
C ILE A 28 9.86 0.86 -3.10
N PRO A 29 10.41 -0.07 -3.90
CA PRO A 29 10.00 -0.22 -5.29
C PRO A 29 8.48 -0.38 -5.35
N ALA A 30 7.82 0.53 -6.08
CA ALA A 30 6.38 0.57 -6.24
C ALA A 30 6.04 0.61 -7.73
N SER A 31 5.13 -0.26 -8.19
CA SER A 31 4.61 -0.14 -9.54
C SER A 31 3.66 1.06 -9.67
N GLU A 32 3.52 1.56 -10.89
CA GLU A 32 2.56 2.60 -11.27
C GLU A 32 1.70 2.11 -12.45
N HIS A 33 0.51 2.67 -12.65
CA HIS A 33 -0.44 2.20 -13.68
C HIS A 33 0.18 2.13 -15.09
N SER A 34 1.06 3.07 -15.46
CA SER A 34 1.81 3.07 -16.72
C SER A 34 2.66 1.81 -16.91
N THR A 35 3.30 1.32 -15.84
CA THR A 35 4.11 0.10 -15.88
C THR A 35 3.26 -1.16 -15.86
N ALA A 36 2.17 -1.18 -15.09
CA ALA A 36 1.27 -2.33 -14.96
C ALA A 36 0.43 -2.58 -16.24
N THR A 37 0.05 -1.50 -16.94
CA THR A 37 -0.80 -1.58 -18.14
C THR A 37 -0.01 -1.74 -19.45
N ALA A 38 1.32 -1.70 -19.40
CA ALA A 38 2.17 -1.76 -20.58
C ALA A 38 1.99 -3.05 -21.42
N GLY A 39 1.61 -4.15 -20.77
CA GLY A 39 1.29 -5.44 -21.41
C GLY A 39 -0.18 -5.61 -21.83
N GLY A 40 -1.04 -4.61 -21.59
CA GLY A 40 -2.49 -4.76 -21.69
C GLY A 40 -3.08 -5.66 -20.59
N ARG A 41 -4.40 -5.87 -20.63
CA ARG A 41 -5.12 -6.64 -19.62
C ARG A 41 -4.64 -8.09 -19.50
N ASP A 42 -4.30 -8.70 -20.64
CA ASP A 42 -3.86 -10.10 -20.68
C ASP A 42 -2.40 -10.28 -20.19
N GLY A 43 -1.64 -9.19 -20.06
CA GLY A 43 -0.23 -9.22 -19.63
C GLY A 43 0.01 -8.92 -18.15
N GLU A 44 -1.05 -8.73 -17.36
CA GLU A 44 -0.95 -8.36 -15.94
C GLU A 44 -0.27 -9.45 -15.09
N LEU A 45 -0.50 -10.73 -15.42
CA LEU A 45 0.16 -11.86 -14.76
C LEU A 45 1.65 -11.92 -15.10
N GLU A 46 2.01 -11.79 -16.37
CA GLU A 46 3.39 -11.80 -16.86
C GLU A 46 4.18 -10.63 -16.28
N PHE A 47 3.56 -9.45 -16.23
CA PHE A 47 4.11 -8.28 -15.57
C PHE A 47 4.40 -8.57 -14.10
N MET A 48 3.43 -9.06 -13.33
CA MET A 48 3.63 -9.33 -11.91
C MET A 48 4.68 -10.41 -11.66
N ARG A 49 4.74 -11.46 -12.50
CA ARG A 49 5.78 -12.48 -12.42
C ARG A 49 7.17 -11.90 -12.68
N ALA A 50 7.32 -11.09 -13.73
CA ALA A 50 8.58 -10.40 -14.03
C ALA A 50 8.97 -9.43 -12.91
N TYR A 51 8.00 -8.73 -12.32
CA TYR A 51 8.21 -7.79 -11.22
C TYR A 51 8.70 -8.51 -9.96
N LEU A 52 8.08 -9.64 -9.59
CA LEU A 52 8.55 -10.49 -8.49
C LEU A 52 9.96 -11.04 -8.73
N ALA A 53 10.28 -11.42 -9.97
CA ALA A 53 11.61 -11.92 -10.33
C ALA A 53 12.69 -10.83 -10.32
N ALA A 54 12.35 -9.61 -10.75
CA ALA A 54 13.27 -8.46 -10.77
C ALA A 54 13.66 -8.01 -9.37
N TYR A 55 12.75 -8.15 -8.41
CA TYR A 55 12.97 -7.83 -7.01
C TYR A 55 12.75 -9.09 -6.17
N PRO A 56 13.76 -9.97 -6.00
CA PRO A 56 13.61 -11.22 -5.25
C PRO A 56 13.65 -11.05 -3.73
N THR A 57 14.23 -9.93 -3.25
CA THR A 57 14.37 -9.61 -1.82
C THR A 57 13.74 -8.26 -1.44
N GLY A 58 13.43 -8.06 -0.15
CA GLY A 58 12.89 -6.79 0.35
C GLY A 58 11.40 -6.56 0.08
N ALA A 59 10.85 -5.44 0.53
CA ALA A 59 9.44 -5.10 0.33
C ALA A 59 9.22 -4.44 -1.05
N ILE A 60 8.14 -4.82 -1.73
CA ILE A 60 7.71 -4.23 -3.00
C ILE A 60 6.23 -3.86 -2.92
N SER A 61 5.83 -2.76 -3.56
CA SER A 61 4.43 -2.40 -3.71
C SER A 61 3.94 -2.63 -5.13
N ALA A 62 2.71 -3.13 -5.26
CA ALA A 62 2.03 -3.33 -6.53
C ALA A 62 0.64 -2.66 -6.52
N VAL A 63 0.41 -1.76 -7.48
CA VAL A 63 -0.93 -1.25 -7.80
C VAL A 63 -1.82 -2.40 -8.23
N ALA A 64 -2.99 -2.51 -7.62
CA ALA A 64 -3.84 -3.69 -7.72
C ALA A 64 -5.10 -3.50 -8.58
N ASP A 65 -5.42 -2.28 -9.01
CA ASP A 65 -6.70 -1.93 -9.61
C ASP A 65 -6.58 -1.38 -11.05
N SER A 66 -5.52 -1.74 -11.77
CA SER A 66 -5.30 -1.28 -13.14
C SER A 66 -6.41 -1.71 -14.12
N TYR A 67 -7.07 -2.85 -13.85
CA TYR A 67 -8.20 -3.34 -14.64
C TYR A 67 -9.35 -3.84 -13.78
N ASP A 68 -9.07 -4.77 -12.86
CA ASP A 68 -10.05 -5.39 -11.98
C ASP A 68 -9.35 -5.85 -10.70
N LEU A 69 -9.59 -5.09 -9.62
CA LEU A 69 -9.00 -5.33 -8.31
C LEU A 69 -9.28 -6.75 -7.80
N TRP A 70 -10.50 -7.25 -7.98
CA TRP A 70 -10.89 -8.55 -7.45
C TRP A 70 -10.27 -9.68 -8.26
N HIS A 71 -10.18 -9.54 -9.58
CA HIS A 71 -9.46 -10.49 -10.42
C HIS A 71 -7.97 -10.55 -10.04
N PHE A 72 -7.33 -9.39 -9.88
CA PHE A 72 -5.93 -9.29 -9.51
C PHE A 72 -5.65 -9.98 -8.17
N LEU A 73 -6.44 -9.69 -7.14
CA LEU A 73 -6.26 -10.29 -5.81
C LEU A 73 -6.55 -11.79 -5.81
N ASN A 74 -7.67 -12.21 -6.40
CA ASN A 74 -8.17 -13.57 -6.23
C ASN A 74 -7.56 -14.58 -7.20
N VAL A 75 -7.22 -14.14 -8.41
CA VAL A 75 -6.69 -14.98 -9.49
C VAL A 75 -5.19 -14.79 -9.62
N ILE A 76 -4.72 -13.58 -9.92
CA ILE A 76 -3.30 -13.35 -10.20
C ILE A 76 -2.47 -13.60 -8.94
N LEU A 77 -2.72 -12.85 -7.86
CA LEU A 77 -1.96 -13.02 -6.61
C LEU A 77 -2.37 -14.28 -5.86
N GLY A 78 -3.67 -14.46 -5.65
CA GLY A 78 -4.21 -15.49 -4.76
C GLY A 78 -4.19 -16.91 -5.31
N LYS A 79 -3.96 -17.10 -6.62
CA LYS A 79 -3.93 -18.42 -7.26
C LYS A 79 -2.65 -18.64 -8.07
N GLU A 80 -2.41 -17.82 -9.09
CA GLU A 80 -1.34 -18.05 -10.05
C GLU A 80 0.06 -17.77 -9.45
N LEU A 81 0.21 -16.69 -8.66
CA LEU A 81 1.48 -16.28 -8.06
C LEU A 81 1.58 -16.57 -6.56
N ARG A 82 0.58 -17.23 -5.97
CA ARG A 82 0.48 -17.43 -4.52
C ARG A 82 1.73 -18.08 -3.93
N LYS A 83 2.24 -19.13 -4.60
CA LYS A 83 3.41 -19.88 -4.15
C LYS A 83 4.67 -19.00 -4.19
N GLU A 84 4.88 -18.31 -5.31
CA GLU A 84 6.02 -17.42 -5.52
C GLU A 84 6.07 -16.32 -4.45
N ILE A 85 4.91 -15.72 -4.12
CA ILE A 85 4.80 -14.68 -3.08
C ILE A 85 5.14 -15.23 -1.69
N LEU A 86 4.68 -16.44 -1.34
CA LEU A 86 4.93 -17.04 -0.04
C LEU A 86 6.39 -17.47 0.15
N GLU A 87 7.05 -17.92 -0.92
CA GLU A 87 8.44 -18.38 -0.91
C GLU A 87 9.45 -17.21 -1.01
N ARG A 88 9.00 -16.03 -1.42
CA ARG A 88 9.86 -14.86 -1.61
C ARG A 88 10.47 -14.34 -0.30
N ASP A 89 11.72 -13.89 -0.34
CA ASP A 89 12.41 -13.24 0.79
C ASP A 89 12.05 -11.75 0.92
N GLY A 90 10.77 -11.49 1.22
CA GLY A 90 10.27 -10.13 1.39
C GLY A 90 8.77 -10.06 1.56
N VAL A 91 8.22 -8.87 1.35
CA VAL A 91 6.80 -8.58 1.57
C VAL A 91 6.22 -7.93 0.33
N LEU A 92 5.12 -8.48 -0.18
CA LEU A 92 4.31 -7.84 -1.20
C LEU A 92 3.30 -6.91 -0.55
N VAL A 93 3.30 -5.64 -0.94
CA VAL A 93 2.39 -4.61 -0.44
C VAL A 93 1.39 -4.26 -1.53
N VAL A 94 0.14 -4.68 -1.36
CA VAL A 94 -0.96 -4.43 -2.29
C VAL A 94 -1.46 -3.00 -2.13
N ARG A 95 -1.58 -2.26 -3.23
CA ARG A 95 -2.07 -0.88 -3.26
C ARG A 95 -3.35 -0.75 -4.09
N PRO A 96 -4.54 -0.73 -3.47
CA PRO A 96 -5.75 -0.24 -4.14
C PRO A 96 -5.66 1.28 -4.30
N ASP A 97 -6.06 1.81 -5.46
CA ASP A 97 -5.91 3.22 -5.84
C ASP A 97 -7.25 3.85 -6.29
N SER A 98 -8.37 3.15 -6.07
CA SER A 98 -9.72 3.56 -6.45
C SER A 98 -10.78 3.00 -5.49
N GLY A 99 -11.92 3.69 -5.39
CA GLY A 99 -13.01 3.35 -4.46
C GLY A 99 -13.00 4.18 -3.17
N ASP A 100 -13.93 3.91 -2.26
CA ASP A 100 -13.93 4.52 -0.92
C ASP A 100 -12.91 3.78 -0.02
N PRO A 101 -11.86 4.46 0.48
CA PRO A 101 -10.87 3.87 1.37
C PRO A 101 -11.45 3.15 2.59
N VAL A 102 -12.58 3.63 3.13
CA VAL A 102 -13.23 3.07 4.33
C VAL A 102 -13.81 1.69 4.06
N GLU A 103 -14.27 1.44 2.83
CA GLU A 103 -14.83 0.15 2.42
C GLU A 103 -13.77 -0.75 1.80
N ILE A 104 -12.95 -0.21 0.90
CA ILE A 104 -12.05 -1.00 0.07
C ILE A 104 -10.89 -1.60 0.87
N VAL A 105 -10.33 -0.87 1.84
CA VAL A 105 -9.16 -1.32 2.60
C VAL A 105 -9.49 -2.59 3.41
N PRO A 106 -10.57 -2.62 4.22
CA PRO A 106 -10.95 -3.85 4.91
C PRO A 106 -11.26 -5.01 3.97
N GLU A 107 -11.95 -4.76 2.86
CA GLU A 107 -12.33 -5.83 1.92
C GLU A 107 -11.12 -6.44 1.20
N VAL A 108 -10.14 -5.61 0.82
CA VAL A 108 -8.87 -6.08 0.24
C VAL A 108 -8.11 -6.92 1.26
N ILE A 109 -8.05 -6.49 2.52
CA ILE A 109 -7.42 -7.27 3.60
C ILE A 109 -8.11 -8.63 3.74
N GLU A 110 -9.44 -8.66 3.81
CA GLU A 110 -10.21 -9.89 3.95
C GLU A 110 -10.02 -10.83 2.75
N ALA A 111 -10.02 -10.30 1.52
CA ALA A 111 -9.74 -11.07 0.31
C ALA A 111 -8.34 -11.70 0.36
N LEU A 112 -7.33 -10.95 0.80
CA LEU A 112 -5.97 -11.45 0.96
C LEU A 112 -5.88 -12.49 2.08
N MET A 113 -6.62 -12.33 3.18
CA MET A 113 -6.68 -13.30 4.27
C MET A 113 -7.23 -14.65 3.79
N VAL A 114 -8.26 -14.64 2.92
CA VAL A 114 -8.83 -15.86 2.33
C VAL A 114 -7.78 -16.61 1.48
N LYS A 115 -6.87 -15.90 0.81
CA LYS A 115 -5.88 -16.51 -0.10
C LYS A 115 -4.57 -16.88 0.58
N PHE A 116 -4.05 -16.01 1.44
CA PHE A 116 -2.72 -16.16 2.04
C PHE A 116 -2.75 -16.64 3.50
N GLY A 117 -3.94 -16.65 4.11
CA GLY A 117 -4.12 -16.96 5.52
C GLY A 117 -3.90 -15.75 6.42
N PHE A 118 -4.24 -15.93 7.69
CA PHE A 118 -4.10 -14.94 8.75
C PHE A 118 -3.84 -15.64 10.09
N ASP A 119 -3.27 -14.88 11.02
CA ASP A 119 -3.10 -15.24 12.42
C ASP A 119 -3.85 -14.23 13.29
N TYR A 120 -3.73 -14.36 14.61
CA TYR A 120 -4.28 -13.42 15.58
C TYR A 120 -3.17 -12.68 16.33
N THR A 121 -3.38 -11.39 16.57
CA THR A 121 -2.56 -10.61 17.51
C THR A 121 -2.88 -11.02 18.96
N GLU A 122 -2.01 -10.65 19.89
CA GLU A 122 -2.26 -10.82 21.34
C GLU A 122 -3.56 -10.13 21.80
N THR A 123 -3.95 -9.05 21.10
CA THR A 123 -5.18 -8.30 21.34
C THR A 123 -6.43 -8.90 20.68
N GLY A 124 -6.31 -10.03 19.97
CA GLY A 124 -7.43 -10.76 19.38
C GLY A 124 -7.86 -10.30 17.98
N TYR A 125 -7.07 -9.46 17.31
CA TYR A 125 -7.38 -8.98 15.96
C TYR A 125 -6.68 -9.84 14.90
N LYS A 126 -7.31 -10.01 13.73
CA LYS A 126 -6.76 -10.79 12.62
C LYS A 126 -5.60 -10.05 11.95
N ILE A 127 -4.46 -10.71 11.79
CA ILE A 127 -3.28 -10.18 11.11
C ILE A 127 -2.93 -11.05 9.90
N LEU A 128 -2.72 -10.41 8.75
CA LEU A 128 -2.35 -11.05 7.49
C LEU A 128 -1.03 -11.80 7.60
N ASN A 129 -0.89 -12.85 6.81
CA ASN A 129 0.39 -13.53 6.57
C ASN A 129 1.52 -12.50 6.40
N PRO A 130 2.66 -12.62 7.12
CA PRO A 130 3.76 -11.65 7.06
C PRO A 130 4.31 -11.34 5.67
N LYS A 131 4.08 -12.22 4.68
CA LYS A 131 4.51 -12.02 3.28
C LYS A 131 3.64 -11.02 2.50
N VAL A 132 2.49 -10.62 3.03
CA VAL A 132 1.56 -9.72 2.33
C VAL A 132 1.05 -8.61 3.26
N ARG A 133 1.02 -7.38 2.77
CA ARG A 133 0.45 -6.21 3.46
C ARG A 133 -0.34 -5.34 2.48
N VAL A 134 -1.06 -4.35 3.00
CA VAL A 134 -1.82 -3.38 2.20
C VAL A 134 -1.27 -1.98 2.44
N ILE A 135 -1.24 -1.14 1.41
CA ILE A 135 -0.98 0.30 1.53
C ILE A 135 -2.10 1.09 0.88
N GLN A 136 -2.66 2.07 1.59
CA GLN A 136 -3.65 3.00 1.03
C GLN A 136 -3.01 4.36 0.84
N GLY A 137 -2.94 4.83 -0.41
CA GLY A 137 -2.36 6.12 -0.79
C GLY A 137 -3.37 7.15 -1.29
N ASP A 138 -4.48 6.67 -1.87
CA ASP A 138 -5.51 7.51 -2.48
C ASP A 138 -6.63 7.88 -1.49
N GLY A 139 -7.15 9.10 -1.58
CA GLY A 139 -8.26 9.58 -0.73
C GLY A 139 -7.96 9.65 0.78
N VAL A 140 -6.69 9.65 1.18
CA VAL A 140 -6.28 9.63 2.60
C VAL A 140 -6.05 11.04 3.15
N ASP A 141 -6.75 11.37 4.23
CA ASP A 141 -6.51 12.52 5.11
C ASP A 141 -6.62 12.08 6.58
N GLN A 142 -6.37 12.99 7.52
CA GLN A 142 -6.40 12.65 8.95
C GLN A 142 -7.76 12.12 9.43
N ALA A 143 -8.86 12.62 8.87
CA ALA A 143 -10.20 12.19 9.25
C ALA A 143 -10.56 10.85 8.61
N SER A 144 -10.14 10.59 7.36
CA SER A 144 -10.39 9.31 6.70
C SER A 144 -9.56 8.18 7.31
N ILE A 145 -8.33 8.43 7.76
CA ILE A 145 -7.53 7.42 8.49
C ILE A 145 -8.28 6.88 9.71
N LEU A 146 -8.89 7.76 10.53
CA LEU A 146 -9.65 7.32 11.70
C LEU A 146 -10.84 6.46 11.30
N LYS A 147 -11.60 6.86 10.26
CA LYS A 147 -12.74 6.08 9.76
C LYS A 147 -12.32 4.72 9.23
N ILE A 148 -11.20 4.63 8.52
CA ILE A 148 -10.66 3.35 8.02
C ILE A 148 -10.26 2.47 9.20
N MET A 149 -9.58 3.03 10.21
CA MET A 149 -9.20 2.28 11.42
C MET A 149 -10.41 1.76 12.17
N ASP A 150 -11.46 2.58 12.34
CA ASP A 150 -12.72 2.17 12.98
C ASP A 150 -13.38 1.02 12.19
N ALA A 151 -13.49 1.16 10.87
CA ALA A 151 -14.05 0.11 10.00
C ALA A 151 -13.24 -1.20 10.06
N MET A 152 -11.91 -1.12 10.15
CA MET A 152 -11.04 -2.28 10.34
C MET A 152 -11.26 -2.94 11.71
N MET A 153 -11.34 -2.14 12.78
CA MET A 153 -11.57 -2.65 14.13
C MET A 153 -12.94 -3.31 14.27
N ASP A 154 -13.98 -2.74 13.67
CA ASP A 154 -15.34 -3.30 13.65
C ASP A 154 -15.38 -4.68 12.96
N ARG A 155 -14.51 -4.90 11.98
CA ARG A 155 -14.32 -6.20 11.29
C ARG A 155 -13.32 -7.13 11.98
N GLY A 156 -12.75 -6.71 13.12
CA GLY A 156 -11.76 -7.47 13.88
C GLY A 156 -10.41 -7.60 13.17
N LEU A 157 -10.05 -6.63 12.33
CA LEU A 157 -8.78 -6.60 11.58
C LEU A 157 -7.73 -5.79 12.34
N ALA A 158 -6.50 -6.29 12.40
CA ALA A 158 -5.40 -5.59 13.02
C ALA A 158 -4.97 -4.40 12.15
N ILE A 159 -4.77 -3.23 12.77
CA ILE A 159 -4.25 -2.03 12.09
C ILE A 159 -2.87 -2.29 11.45
N GLY A 160 -2.09 -3.21 12.01
CA GLY A 160 -0.79 -3.62 11.45
C GLY A 160 -0.85 -4.30 10.07
N ASN A 161 -2.05 -4.52 9.52
CA ASN A 161 -2.23 -4.98 8.14
C ASN A 161 -2.04 -3.88 7.09
N VAL A 162 -2.21 -2.61 7.47
CA VAL A 162 -2.22 -1.47 6.54
C VAL A 162 -1.16 -0.43 6.89
N VAL A 163 -0.57 0.15 5.85
CA VAL A 163 0.23 1.38 5.92
C VAL A 163 -0.52 2.48 5.17
N PHE A 164 -0.54 3.70 5.70
CA PHE A 164 -1.15 4.85 5.03
C PHE A 164 -0.07 5.72 4.38
N GLY A 165 -0.14 5.89 3.06
CA GLY A 165 0.63 6.89 2.34
C GLY A 165 -0.23 8.15 2.20
N MET A 166 0.30 9.32 2.57
CA MET A 166 -0.45 10.58 2.42
C MET A 166 0.25 11.47 1.40
N GLY A 167 -0.34 11.58 0.20
CA GLY A 167 0.16 12.40 -0.91
C GLY A 167 -0.37 13.85 -0.89
N GLY A 168 -1.29 14.18 -1.81
CA GLY A 168 -1.84 15.54 -1.97
C GLY A 168 -2.51 16.12 -0.72
N GLY A 169 -3.12 15.29 0.13
CA GLY A 169 -3.69 15.70 1.43
C GLY A 169 -2.66 16.23 2.43
N LEU A 170 -1.39 15.84 2.31
CA LEU A 170 -0.28 16.35 3.13
C LEU A 170 0.35 17.63 2.52
N HIS A 171 0.35 17.76 1.19
CA HIS A 171 1.08 18.82 0.47
C HIS A 171 0.22 19.99 -0.04
N HIS A 172 -1.07 19.80 -0.30
CA HIS A 172 -1.93 20.79 -0.98
C HIS A 172 -3.13 21.30 -0.16
N SER A 173 -3.35 20.80 1.06
CA SER A 173 -4.53 21.12 1.87
C SER A 173 -4.38 22.37 2.77
N LEU A 174 -3.25 23.08 2.72
CA LEU A 174 -3.04 24.33 3.44
C LEU A 174 -3.39 25.54 2.58
N ARG A 175 -4.64 26.02 2.71
CA ARG A 175 -4.99 27.35 2.23
C ARG A 175 -4.64 28.38 3.32
N ARG A 176 -3.71 29.29 3.02
CA ARG A 176 -3.43 30.44 3.89
C ARG A 176 -4.66 31.36 3.84
N ARG A 177 -5.57 31.27 4.80
CA ARG A 177 -6.58 32.31 5.00
C ARG A 177 -5.93 33.47 5.74
N THR A 178 -5.73 34.58 5.04
CA THR A 178 -5.52 35.88 5.67
C THR A 178 -6.88 36.55 5.80
N ASP A 179 -7.69 36.05 6.73
CA ASP A 179 -8.93 36.74 7.11
C ASP A 179 -8.54 37.62 8.31
N VAL A 180 -8.13 38.84 8.01
CA VAL A 180 -8.02 39.92 9.00
C VAL A 180 -9.44 40.45 9.21
N LEU A 181 -9.89 40.40 10.47
CA LEU A 181 -11.09 41.00 11.09
C LEU A 181 -12.09 41.74 10.20
#